data_AF-A0A7C9DYV7-F1
#
_entry.id   AF-A0A7C9DYV7-F1
#
_cell.length_a   1.000
_cell.length_b   1.000
_cell.length_c   1.000
_cell.angle_alpha   90.00
_cell.angle_beta   90.00
_cell.angle_gamma   90.00
#
_symmetry.space_group_name_H-M   'P 1'
#
loop_
_entity.id
_entity.type
_entity.pdbx_description
1 polymer ?
#
loop_
_entity_poly.entity_id
_entity_poly.type
_entity_poly.pdbx_seq_one_letter_code
_entity_poly.pdbx_strand_id
1 'polypeptide(L)'
;MAIRGLILGAIVAGFVATCYGEILFSQLPNTLTVTTSPSGQVNLKAGEGELTVSWELNNTKTKIDTSNYKTVKVKLCYTKESQKDRPWRKTDDHLNKDKTCQHAITSKPFNPTNNSVTYKVERDVPTALYFVRAYVFDANANEVAYGQTTGDTISITAISGRHASLDIASAVFSAFSIISLAGFFYREKKKAKLAA
;
A
#
# COMPACT_ATOMS: atom_id res chain seq x y z
N MET A 1 -17.73 -20.34 54.23
CA MET A 1 -16.88 -20.85 53.13
C MET A 1 -17.65 -20.86 51.80
N ALA A 2 -18.05 -19.69 51.29
CA ALA A 2 -18.82 -19.60 50.03
C ALA A 2 -18.32 -18.51 49.07
N ILE A 3 -17.52 -17.56 49.57
CA ILE A 3 -17.05 -16.40 48.78
C ILE A 3 -15.78 -16.74 47.97
N ARG A 4 -15.03 -17.78 48.37
CA ARG A 4 -13.83 -18.24 47.63
C ARG A 4 -14.15 -19.05 46.36
N GLY A 5 -15.33 -19.67 46.26
CA GLY A 5 -15.74 -20.42 45.07
C GLY A 5 -16.24 -19.53 43.93
N LEU A 6 -16.74 -18.33 44.24
CA LEU A 6 -17.31 -17.42 43.25
C LEU A 6 -16.24 -16.64 42.46
N ILE A 7 -15.08 -16.37 43.08
CA ILE A 7 -13.99 -15.60 42.45
C ILE A 7 -13.20 -16.47 41.45
N LEU A 8 -13.12 -17.79 41.68
CA LEU A 8 -12.48 -18.72 40.74
C LEU A 8 -13.30 -18.96 39.47
N GLY A 9 -14.63 -18.81 39.51
CA GLY A 9 -15.48 -18.93 38.32
C GLY A 9 -15.39 -17.72 37.37
N ALA A 10 -15.17 -16.52 37.89
CA ALA A 10 -15.11 -15.29 37.10
C ALA A 10 -13.80 -15.11 36.32
N ILE A 11 -12.69 -15.74 36.77
CA ILE A 11 -11.38 -15.64 36.11
C ILE A 11 -11.28 -16.57 34.89
N VAL A 12 -12.05 -17.67 34.85
CA VAL A 12 -12.03 -18.64 33.74
C VAL A 12 -12.85 -18.17 32.52
N ALA A 13 -13.79 -17.23 32.71
CA ALA A 13 -14.59 -16.68 31.61
C ALA A 13 -13.87 -15.60 30.77
N GLY A 14 -12.67 -15.16 31.16
CA GLY A 14 -11.95 -14.05 30.52
C GLY A 14 -11.07 -14.41 29.32
N PHE A 15 -10.94 -15.70 28.97
CA PHE A 15 -10.01 -16.17 27.93
C PHE A 15 -10.69 -16.92 26.77
N VAL A 16 -11.93 -16.56 26.42
CA VAL A 16 -12.43 -16.90 25.08
C VAL A 16 -11.87 -15.87 24.11
N ALA A 17 -10.56 -15.94 23.87
CA ALA A 17 -10.00 -15.34 22.67
C ALA A 17 -10.70 -16.05 21.50
N THR A 18 -11.59 -15.35 20.83
CA THR A 18 -12.21 -15.81 19.60
C THR A 18 -11.07 -16.09 18.61
N CYS A 19 -10.72 -17.36 18.43
CA CYS A 19 -9.94 -17.82 17.28
C CYS A 19 -10.81 -17.62 16.03
N TYR A 20 -10.89 -16.38 15.55
CA TYR A 20 -11.19 -16.16 14.16
C TYR A 20 -10.04 -16.82 13.40
N GLY A 21 -10.33 -17.86 12.63
CA GLY A 21 -9.32 -18.56 11.84
C GLY A 21 -8.57 -17.54 10.99
N GLU A 22 -7.25 -17.51 11.11
CA GLU A 22 -6.42 -16.63 10.28
C GLU A 22 -6.57 -17.06 8.82
N ILE A 23 -6.92 -16.12 7.94
CA ILE A 23 -7.10 -16.38 6.52
C ILE A 23 -5.74 -16.29 5.82
N LEU A 24 -5.34 -17.40 5.20
CA LEU A 24 -4.09 -17.52 4.47
C LEU A 24 -4.32 -17.22 2.99
N PHE A 25 -3.47 -16.40 2.38
CA PHE A 25 -3.51 -16.06 0.97
C PHE A 25 -3.36 -17.31 0.09
N SER A 26 -2.50 -18.25 0.49
CA SER A 26 -2.31 -19.55 -0.16
C SER A 26 -3.58 -20.40 -0.27
N GLN A 27 -4.57 -20.17 0.59
CA GLN A 27 -5.85 -20.89 0.58
C GLN A 27 -6.91 -20.21 -0.30
N LEU A 28 -6.72 -18.95 -0.69
CA LEU A 28 -7.70 -18.25 -1.49
C LEU A 28 -7.71 -18.79 -2.93
N PRO A 29 -8.87 -19.14 -3.49
CA PRO A 29 -8.97 -19.48 -4.89
C PRO A 29 -8.83 -18.22 -5.75
N ASN A 30 -8.03 -18.35 -6.81
CA ASN A 30 -7.99 -17.35 -7.87
C ASN A 30 -9.23 -17.55 -8.76
N THR A 31 -10.26 -16.71 -8.64
CA THR A 31 -11.53 -16.87 -9.40
C THR A 31 -11.83 -15.69 -10.31
N LEU A 32 -11.16 -14.56 -10.14
CA LEU A 32 -11.37 -13.36 -10.96
C LEU A 32 -10.27 -13.20 -11.99
N THR A 33 -10.65 -12.82 -13.20
CA THR A 33 -9.75 -12.27 -14.21
C THR A 33 -9.70 -10.75 -14.01
N VAL A 34 -8.51 -10.19 -13.84
CA VAL A 34 -8.30 -8.74 -13.67
C VAL A 34 -7.44 -8.25 -14.81
N THR A 35 -7.88 -7.19 -15.48
CA THR A 35 -7.18 -6.55 -16.59
C THR A 35 -7.05 -5.06 -16.35
N THR A 36 -5.99 -4.49 -16.91
CA THR A 36 -5.71 -3.05 -16.83
C THR A 36 -5.61 -2.44 -18.21
N SER A 37 -6.13 -1.21 -18.33
CA SER A 37 -6.00 -0.37 -19.51
C SER A 37 -5.48 1.01 -19.10
N PRO A 38 -4.36 1.48 -19.66
CA PRO A 38 -3.51 0.82 -20.65
C PRO A 38 -2.84 -0.46 -20.11
N SER A 39 -2.62 -1.45 -20.99
CA SER A 39 -1.97 -2.73 -20.67
C SER A 39 -0.46 -2.70 -20.92
N GLY A 40 0.29 -3.61 -20.31
CA GLY A 40 1.74 -3.72 -20.44
C GLY A 40 2.51 -2.89 -19.41
N GLN A 41 3.55 -2.19 -19.87
CA GLN A 41 4.39 -1.35 -19.01
C GLN A 41 3.92 0.11 -19.09
N VAL A 42 3.30 0.59 -18.02
CA VAL A 42 2.67 1.91 -17.97
C VAL A 42 3.39 2.79 -16.96
N ASN A 43 3.63 4.06 -17.30
CA ASN A 43 4.15 5.06 -16.36
C ASN A 43 3.06 6.08 -16.04
N LEU A 44 2.63 6.15 -14.79
CA LEU A 44 1.62 7.07 -14.30
C LEU A 44 2.22 7.99 -13.23
N LYS A 45 1.74 9.24 -13.20
CA LYS A 45 2.09 10.19 -12.15
C LYS A 45 0.96 10.28 -11.14
N ALA A 46 1.28 10.19 -9.85
CA ALA A 46 0.32 10.35 -8.77
C ALA A 46 -0.40 11.71 -8.87
N GLY A 47 -1.71 11.74 -8.64
CA GLY A 47 -2.57 12.91 -8.73
C GLY A 47 -3.00 13.35 -10.14
N GLU A 48 -2.44 12.76 -11.20
CA GLU A 48 -2.70 13.13 -12.59
C GLU A 48 -3.08 11.93 -13.46
N GLY A 49 -2.31 10.83 -13.36
CA GLY A 49 -2.50 9.64 -14.18
C GLY A 49 -3.79 8.89 -13.86
N GLU A 50 -4.38 8.30 -14.90
CA GLU A 50 -5.58 7.49 -14.83
C GLU A 50 -5.31 6.06 -15.32
N LEU A 51 -5.96 5.11 -14.67
CA LEU A 51 -5.88 3.68 -14.96
C LEU A 51 -7.30 3.12 -14.97
N THR A 52 -7.69 2.44 -16.04
CA THR A 52 -8.94 1.69 -16.05
C THR A 52 -8.67 0.26 -15.63
N VAL A 53 -9.32 -0.18 -14.57
CA VAL A 53 -9.26 -1.56 -14.09
C VAL A 53 -10.58 -2.24 -14.38
N SER A 54 -10.51 -3.42 -14.99
CA SER A 54 -11.66 -4.27 -15.24
C SER A 54 -11.49 -5.62 -14.54
N TRP A 55 -12.58 -6.17 -14.03
CA TRP A 55 -12.59 -7.50 -13.43
C TRP A 55 -13.88 -8.25 -13.71
N GLU A 56 -13.73 -9.56 -13.91
CA GLU A 56 -14.84 -10.46 -14.19
C GLU A 56 -14.57 -11.85 -13.63
N LEU A 57 -15.63 -12.63 -13.47
CA LEU A 57 -15.54 -14.01 -13.05
C LEU A 57 -14.88 -14.84 -14.17
N ASN A 58 -13.87 -15.63 -13.82
CA ASN A 58 -13.19 -16.48 -14.79
C ASN A 58 -14.01 -17.75 -15.07
N ASN A 59 -14.88 -17.68 -16.08
CA ASN A 59 -15.78 -18.77 -16.47
C ASN A 59 -15.06 -20.01 -17.02
N THR A 60 -13.74 -19.95 -17.27
CA THR A 60 -12.96 -21.12 -17.70
C THR A 60 -12.63 -22.07 -16.53
N LYS A 61 -12.78 -21.63 -15.28
CA LYS A 61 -12.59 -22.46 -14.09
C LYS A 61 -13.91 -23.16 -13.75
N THR A 62 -13.93 -24.48 -13.84
CA THR A 62 -15.12 -25.28 -13.52
C THR A 62 -15.44 -25.21 -12.02
N LYS A 63 -16.73 -24.99 -11.69
CA LYS A 63 -17.29 -24.90 -10.32
C LYS A 63 -16.74 -23.76 -9.45
N ILE A 64 -16.94 -22.51 -9.86
CA ILE A 64 -16.80 -21.38 -8.93
C ILE A 64 -18.08 -21.24 -8.11
N ASP A 65 -18.01 -21.53 -6.82
CA ASP A 65 -19.09 -21.20 -5.88
C ASP A 65 -19.04 -19.70 -5.55
N THR A 66 -20.02 -18.96 -6.03
CA THR A 66 -20.15 -17.51 -5.81
C THR A 66 -21.20 -17.17 -4.75
N SER A 67 -21.82 -18.15 -4.09
CA SER A 67 -22.91 -17.94 -3.13
C SER A 67 -22.52 -16.99 -1.98
N ASN A 68 -21.27 -17.09 -1.55
CA ASN A 68 -20.70 -16.30 -0.47
C ASN A 68 -20.15 -14.94 -0.94
N TYR A 69 -20.13 -14.64 -2.23
CA TYR A 69 -19.51 -13.42 -2.75
C TYR A 69 -20.45 -12.24 -2.56
N LYS A 70 -20.00 -11.19 -1.87
CA LYS A 70 -20.80 -9.98 -1.58
C LYS A 70 -20.18 -8.70 -2.12
N THR A 71 -18.89 -8.49 -1.86
CA THR A 71 -18.20 -7.24 -2.22
C THR A 71 -16.88 -7.54 -2.90
N VAL A 72 -16.49 -6.74 -3.89
CA VAL A 72 -15.15 -6.77 -4.49
C VAL A 72 -14.41 -5.51 -4.09
N LYS A 73 -13.22 -5.66 -3.51
CA LYS A 73 -12.29 -4.55 -3.28
C LYS A 73 -11.09 -4.72 -4.17
N VAL A 74 -10.82 -3.72 -4.98
CA VAL A 74 -9.67 -3.67 -5.88
C VAL A 74 -8.59 -2.83 -5.20
N LYS A 75 -7.36 -3.33 -5.19
CA LYS A 75 -6.21 -2.69 -4.55
C LYS A 75 -4.99 -2.66 -5.49
N LEU A 76 -4.16 -1.64 -5.33
CA LEU A 76 -2.80 -1.61 -5.88
C LEU A 76 -1.84 -2.33 -4.95
N CYS A 77 -0.98 -3.14 -5.55
CA CYS A 77 -0.10 -4.07 -4.86
C CYS A 77 1.34 -3.91 -5.33
N TYR A 78 2.31 -3.92 -4.42
CA TYR A 78 3.73 -3.76 -4.76
C TYR A 78 4.30 -4.98 -5.48
N THR A 79 4.98 -4.79 -6.61
CA THR A 79 5.75 -5.86 -7.25
C THR A 79 6.95 -6.25 -6.39
N LYS A 80 7.46 -7.49 -6.56
CA LYS A 80 8.60 -8.02 -5.80
C LYS A 80 9.82 -7.09 -5.80
N GLU A 81 10.10 -6.46 -6.94
CA GLU A 81 11.20 -5.50 -7.08
C GLU A 81 11.03 -4.29 -6.15
N SER A 82 9.81 -3.81 -5.99
CA SER A 82 9.48 -2.67 -5.13
C SER A 82 9.34 -3.01 -3.64
N GLN A 83 9.44 -4.29 -3.28
CA GLN A 83 9.44 -4.78 -1.89
C GLN A 83 10.85 -4.97 -1.33
N LYS A 84 11.88 -5.05 -2.20
CA LYS A 84 13.26 -5.26 -1.79
C LYS A 84 13.70 -4.16 -0.81
N ASP A 85 14.29 -4.59 0.32
CA ASP A 85 14.77 -3.73 1.41
C ASP A 85 13.69 -2.82 2.04
N ARG A 86 12.41 -3.14 1.83
CA ARG A 86 11.27 -2.36 2.36
C ARG A 86 10.30 -3.26 3.12
N PRO A 87 10.59 -3.60 4.39
CA PRO A 87 9.74 -4.49 5.21
C PRO A 87 8.29 -4.02 5.33
N TRP A 88 8.04 -2.71 5.20
CA TRP A 88 6.70 -2.14 5.21
C TRP A 88 5.91 -2.38 3.92
N ARG A 89 6.45 -3.10 2.92
CA ARG A 89 5.78 -3.50 1.67
C ARG A 89 5.77 -5.02 1.46
N LYS A 90 6.27 -5.78 2.44
CA LYS A 90 6.54 -7.21 2.33
C LYS A 90 5.26 -8.03 2.21
N THR A 91 5.28 -9.01 1.31
CA THR A 91 4.25 -10.05 1.23
C THR A 91 4.32 -11.03 2.40
N ASP A 92 3.17 -11.31 3.01
CA ASP A 92 2.96 -12.36 4.01
C ASP A 92 1.82 -13.27 3.55
N ASP A 93 1.82 -14.53 4.00
CA ASP A 93 0.72 -15.44 3.69
C ASP A 93 -0.51 -15.14 4.55
N HIS A 94 -0.32 -14.64 5.78
CA HIS A 94 -1.45 -14.20 6.59
C HIS A 94 -1.95 -12.85 6.08
N LEU A 95 -3.19 -12.81 5.59
CA LEU A 95 -3.75 -11.61 4.98
C LEU A 95 -3.79 -10.40 5.93
N ASN A 96 -3.91 -10.63 7.24
CA ASN A 96 -3.86 -9.59 8.26
C ASN A 96 -2.47 -8.93 8.40
N LYS A 97 -1.40 -9.63 8.01
CA LYS A 97 -0.01 -9.18 8.06
C LYS A 97 0.52 -8.79 6.68
N ASP A 98 -0.20 -9.11 5.61
CA ASP A 98 0.21 -8.81 4.24
C ASP A 98 0.24 -7.29 3.99
N LYS A 99 1.43 -6.77 3.69
CA LYS A 99 1.67 -5.35 3.39
C LYS A 99 1.81 -5.09 1.90
N THR A 100 1.54 -6.08 1.05
CA THR A 100 1.69 -5.95 -0.40
C THR A 100 0.68 -4.99 -1.00
N CYS A 101 -0.59 -5.10 -0.60
CA CYS A 101 -1.72 -4.41 -1.19
C CYS A 101 -2.32 -3.37 -0.23
N GLN A 102 -1.73 -2.18 -0.20
CA GLN A 102 -2.10 -1.14 0.78
C GLN A 102 -3.06 -0.08 0.24
N HIS A 103 -3.02 0.20 -1.07
CA HIS A 103 -3.78 1.31 -1.65
C HIS A 103 -5.07 0.78 -2.26
N ALA A 104 -6.20 1.29 -1.81
CA ALA A 104 -7.50 0.91 -2.35
C ALA A 104 -7.80 1.68 -3.64
N ILE A 105 -8.30 0.99 -4.66
CA ILE A 105 -8.78 1.59 -5.90
C ILE A 105 -10.29 1.81 -5.82
N THR A 106 -11.04 0.76 -5.49
CA THR A 106 -12.49 0.82 -5.39
C THR A 106 -13.03 -0.31 -4.52
N SER A 107 -14.25 -0.13 -4.03
CA SER A 107 -15.05 -1.13 -3.35
C SER A 107 -16.45 -1.11 -3.97
N LYS A 108 -16.84 -2.20 -4.63
CA LYS A 108 -18.15 -2.33 -5.28
C LYS A 108 -18.84 -3.62 -4.86
N PRO A 109 -20.19 -3.67 -4.86
CA PRO A 109 -20.92 -4.93 -4.74
C PRO A 109 -20.46 -5.93 -5.81
N PHE A 110 -20.45 -7.21 -5.47
CA PHE A 110 -20.05 -8.26 -6.40
C PHE A 110 -21.06 -8.36 -7.56
N ASN A 111 -20.53 -8.29 -8.77
CA ASN A 111 -21.23 -8.62 -10.00
C ASN A 111 -20.31 -9.54 -10.81
N PRO A 112 -20.79 -10.67 -11.35
CA PRO A 112 -19.95 -11.61 -12.09
C PRO A 112 -19.38 -11.08 -13.41
N THR A 113 -20.01 -10.09 -14.06
CA THR A 113 -19.64 -9.65 -15.42
C THR A 113 -19.53 -8.13 -15.56
N ASN A 114 -18.69 -7.70 -16.52
CA ASN A 114 -18.58 -6.32 -16.99
C ASN A 114 -18.30 -5.27 -15.90
N ASN A 115 -17.49 -5.59 -14.89
CA ASN A 115 -17.07 -4.57 -13.93
C ASN A 115 -15.86 -3.82 -14.45
N SER A 116 -15.98 -2.49 -14.46
CA SER A 116 -14.85 -1.61 -14.72
C SER A 116 -14.90 -0.38 -13.81
N VAL A 117 -13.73 0.21 -13.59
CA VAL A 117 -13.59 1.50 -12.93
C VAL A 117 -12.40 2.24 -13.51
N THR A 118 -12.59 3.52 -13.80
CA THR A 118 -11.48 4.43 -14.08
C THR A 118 -11.02 5.00 -12.76
N TYR A 119 -9.77 4.70 -12.40
CA TYR A 119 -9.12 5.12 -11.17
C TYR A 119 -8.07 6.17 -11.49
N LYS A 120 -8.22 7.33 -10.86
CA LYS A 120 -7.18 8.35 -10.86
C LYS A 120 -6.22 8.05 -9.72
N VAL A 121 -4.93 7.94 -10.02
CA VAL A 121 -3.91 7.61 -9.02
C VAL A 121 -3.91 8.68 -7.93
N GLU A 122 -4.15 8.27 -6.69
CA GLU A 122 -4.14 9.19 -5.55
C GLU A 122 -2.76 9.80 -5.31
N ARG A 123 -2.72 10.98 -4.67
CA ARG A 123 -1.49 11.78 -4.49
C ARG A 123 -0.51 11.18 -3.48
N ASP A 124 -1.02 10.38 -2.56
CA ASP A 124 -0.30 9.71 -1.48
C ASP A 124 0.33 8.37 -1.91
N VAL A 125 0.01 7.89 -3.12
CA VAL A 125 0.61 6.67 -3.68
C VAL A 125 2.11 6.92 -3.94
N PRO A 126 3.01 6.18 -3.25
CA PRO A 126 4.44 6.44 -3.34
C PRO A 126 5.04 5.88 -4.63
N THR A 127 6.20 6.40 -5.02
CA THR A 127 6.95 5.92 -6.19
C THR A 127 7.31 4.44 -6.03
N ALA A 128 6.77 3.59 -6.91
CA ALA A 128 7.05 2.16 -6.98
C ALA A 128 6.46 1.52 -8.25
N LEU A 129 6.77 0.24 -8.45
CA LEU A 129 6.15 -0.64 -9.42
C LEU A 129 5.01 -1.41 -8.74
N TYR A 130 3.85 -1.42 -9.41
CA TYR A 130 2.61 -2.00 -8.92
C TYR A 130 1.98 -2.98 -9.92
N PHE A 131 1.18 -3.88 -9.37
CA PHE A 131 0.17 -4.66 -10.08
C PHE A 131 -1.18 -4.47 -9.39
N VAL A 132 -2.28 -4.88 -10.04
CA VAL A 132 -3.61 -4.74 -9.48
C VAL A 132 -4.11 -6.09 -8.99
N ARG A 133 -4.71 -6.13 -7.80
CA ARG A 133 -5.37 -7.30 -7.25
C ARG A 133 -6.79 -6.96 -6.82
N ALA A 134 -7.75 -7.76 -7.24
CA ALA A 134 -9.12 -7.74 -6.77
C ALA A 134 -9.30 -8.83 -5.73
N TYR A 135 -9.89 -8.48 -4.59
CA TYR A 135 -10.28 -9.40 -3.52
C TYR A 135 -11.79 -9.45 -3.44
N VAL A 136 -12.34 -10.65 -3.26
CA VAL A 136 -13.76 -10.88 -3.02
C VAL A 136 -13.97 -11.10 -1.53
N PHE A 137 -14.99 -10.44 -0.99
CA PHE A 137 -15.37 -10.46 0.40
C PHE A 137 -16.75 -11.10 0.60
N ASP A 138 -16.89 -11.84 1.69
CA ASP A 138 -18.17 -12.37 2.16
C ASP A 138 -18.98 -11.34 2.96
N ALA A 139 -20.11 -11.78 3.53
CA ALA A 139 -20.97 -10.94 4.38
C ALA A 139 -20.29 -10.54 5.71
N ASN A 140 -19.28 -11.28 6.15
CA ASN A 140 -18.51 -11.02 7.36
C ASN A 140 -17.26 -10.17 7.08
N ALA A 141 -17.11 -9.67 5.84
CA ALA A 141 -15.93 -8.94 5.38
C ALA A 141 -14.61 -9.73 5.45
N ASN A 142 -14.68 -11.06 5.29
CA ASN A 142 -13.54 -11.94 5.11
C ASN A 142 -13.21 -12.12 3.62
N GLU A 143 -11.93 -12.14 3.26
CA GLU A 143 -11.50 -12.46 1.90
C GLU A 143 -11.74 -13.94 1.59
N VAL A 144 -12.51 -14.22 0.53
CA VAL A 144 -12.88 -15.58 0.11
C VAL A 144 -12.29 -15.99 -1.24
N ALA A 145 -11.87 -15.02 -2.05
CA ALA A 145 -11.25 -15.27 -3.34
C ALA A 145 -10.48 -14.05 -3.83
N TYR A 146 -9.66 -14.24 -4.86
CA TYR A 146 -8.93 -13.14 -5.47
C TYR A 146 -8.80 -13.28 -6.99
N GLY A 147 -8.31 -12.22 -7.62
CA GLY A 147 -7.74 -12.21 -8.96
C GLY A 147 -6.69 -11.11 -9.05
N GLN A 148 -5.74 -11.25 -9.96
CA GLN A 148 -4.68 -10.26 -10.11
C GLN A 148 -4.24 -10.17 -11.57
N THR A 149 -3.70 -9.01 -11.95
CA THR A 149 -3.09 -8.83 -13.27
C THR A 149 -1.81 -9.66 -13.38
N THR A 150 -1.60 -10.28 -14.55
CA THR A 150 -0.39 -11.04 -14.87
C THR A 150 0.31 -10.43 -16.07
N GLY A 151 1.55 -9.98 -15.91
CA GLY A 151 2.36 -9.39 -16.99
C GLY A 151 2.25 -7.87 -17.13
N ASP A 152 1.19 -7.25 -16.59
CA ASP A 152 1.06 -5.79 -16.55
C ASP A 152 1.84 -5.20 -15.37
N THR A 153 2.71 -4.22 -15.65
CA THR A 153 3.51 -3.53 -14.64
C THR A 153 3.24 -2.03 -14.70
N ILE A 154 2.71 -1.50 -13.61
CA ILE A 154 2.34 -0.09 -13.50
C ILE A 154 3.41 0.61 -12.66
N SER A 155 4.23 1.42 -13.31
CA SER A 155 5.18 2.32 -12.68
C SER A 155 4.45 3.59 -12.26
N ILE A 156 4.38 3.84 -10.96
CA ILE A 156 3.80 5.08 -10.42
C ILE A 156 4.94 5.94 -9.90
N THR A 157 4.93 7.21 -10.30
CA THR A 157 5.83 8.25 -9.77
C THR A 157 5.04 9.16 -8.85
N ALA A 158 5.44 9.23 -7.58
CA ALA A 158 4.81 10.10 -6.59
C ALA A 158 5.01 11.59 -6.92
N ILE A 159 4.12 12.42 -6.39
CA ILE A 159 4.34 13.86 -6.39
C ILE A 159 5.48 14.16 -5.42
N SER A 160 6.55 14.78 -5.93
CA SER A 160 7.61 15.28 -5.09
C SER A 160 7.08 16.43 -4.22
N GLY A 161 7.09 16.25 -2.89
CA GLY A 161 6.87 17.35 -1.94
C GLY A 161 8.05 18.32 -1.84
N ARG A 162 9.15 18.04 -2.55
CA ARG A 162 10.34 18.89 -2.59
C ARG A 162 10.11 20.02 -3.59
N HIS A 163 9.72 21.17 -3.09
CA HIS A 163 9.59 22.39 -3.89
C HIS A 163 10.97 22.94 -4.26
N ALA A 164 11.14 23.40 -5.51
CA ALA A 164 12.38 24.02 -5.96
C ALA A 164 12.81 25.21 -5.07
N SER A 165 11.86 25.92 -4.47
CA SER A 165 12.13 27.00 -3.51
C SER A 165 12.85 26.51 -2.26
N LEU A 166 12.47 25.34 -1.71
CA LEU A 166 13.12 24.75 -0.54
C LEU A 166 14.56 24.31 -0.88
N ASP A 167 14.77 23.78 -2.08
CA ASP A 167 16.09 23.39 -2.55
C ASP A 167 17.02 24.60 -2.67
N ILE A 168 16.54 25.66 -3.32
CA ILE A 168 17.29 26.91 -3.49
C ILE A 168 17.60 27.54 -2.13
N ALA A 169 16.60 27.64 -1.24
CA ALA A 169 16.80 28.20 0.09
C ALA A 169 17.86 27.41 0.88
N SER A 170 17.79 26.07 0.84
CA SER A 170 18.77 25.21 1.51
C SER A 170 20.19 25.41 0.99
N ALA A 171 20.36 25.60 -0.32
CA ALA A 171 21.65 25.86 -0.94
C ALA A 171 22.21 27.23 -0.53
N VAL A 172 21.38 28.27 -0.55
CA VAL A 172 21.78 29.64 -0.17
C VAL A 172 22.19 29.73 1.30
N PHE A 173 21.39 29.16 2.22
CA PHE A 173 21.74 29.18 3.65
C PHE A 173 22.99 28.36 3.96
N SER A 174 23.21 27.24 3.24
CA SER A 174 24.43 26.44 3.39
C SER A 174 25.67 27.17 2.87
N ALA A 175 25.57 27.91 1.76
CA ALA A 175 26.66 28.73 1.26
C ALA A 175 26.96 29.90 2.21
N PHE A 176 25.91 30.56 2.71
CA PHE A 176 26.05 31.68 3.64
C PHE A 176 26.75 31.26 4.94
N SER A 177 26.45 30.08 5.49
CA SER A 177 27.12 29.61 6.72
C SER A 177 28.63 29.48 6.53
N ILE A 178 29.08 28.86 5.43
CA ILE A 178 30.50 28.66 5.12
C ILE A 178 31.19 30.01 4.92
N ILE A 179 30.58 30.91 4.14
CA ILE A 179 31.13 32.25 3.87
C ILE A 179 31.21 33.07 5.16
N SER A 180 30.19 33.03 6.00
CA SER A 180 30.16 33.75 7.28
C SER A 180 31.27 33.27 8.22
N LEU A 181 31.50 31.96 8.29
CA LEU A 181 32.56 31.36 9.11
C LEU A 181 33.95 31.73 8.58
N ALA A 182 34.16 31.64 7.27
CA ALA A 182 35.42 32.05 6.65
C ALA A 182 35.70 33.55 6.86
N GLY A 183 34.67 34.39 6.73
CA GLY A 183 34.74 35.82 7.01
C GLY A 183 35.08 36.13 8.47
N PHE A 184 34.53 35.35 9.41
CA PHE A 184 34.85 35.47 10.83
C PHE A 184 36.33 35.15 11.10
N PHE A 185 36.83 34.01 10.62
CA PHE A 185 38.24 33.63 10.77
C PHE A 185 39.20 34.64 10.12
N TYR A 186 38.84 35.19 8.97
CA TYR A 186 39.64 36.23 8.32
C TYR A 186 39.73 37.50 9.17
N ARG A 187 38.60 37.96 9.75
CA ARG A 187 38.58 39.12 10.63
C ARG A 187 39.39 38.88 11.91
N GLU A 188 39.29 37.71 12.51
CA GLU A 188 40.11 37.35 13.68
C GLU A 188 41.60 37.38 13.37
N LYS A 189 42.04 36.76 12.27
CA LYS A 189 43.45 36.81 11.84
C LYS A 189 43.95 38.24 11.64
N LYS A 190 43.14 39.11 11.03
CA LYS A 190 43.52 40.51 10.80
C LYS A 190 43.65 41.28 12.12
N LYS A 191 42.74 41.06 13.08
CA LYS A 191 42.82 41.67 14.41
C LYS A 191 44.03 41.19 15.19
N ALA A 192 44.34 39.88 15.17
CA ALA A 192 45.51 39.32 15.83
C ALA A 192 46.82 39.92 15.30
N LYS A 193 46.91 40.15 13.98
CA LYS A 193 48.09 40.78 13.35
C LYS A 193 48.24 42.27 13.64
N LEU A 194 47.15 42.98 13.94
CA LEU A 194 47.17 44.40 14.32
C LEU A 194 47.51 44.61 15.81
N ALA A 195 47.34 43.59 16.64
CA ALA A 195 47.61 43.63 18.07
C ALA A 195 49.00 43.09 18.46
N ALA A 196 49.76 42.57 17.49
CA ALA A 196 51.14 42.12 17.61
C ALA A 196 52.09 43.16 17.00
#